data_AF-A0A3D5UN87-F1
#
_entry.id   AF-A0A3D5UN87-F1
#
_cell.length_a   1.000
_cell.length_b   1.000
_cell.length_c   1.000
_cell.angle_alpha   90.00
_cell.angle_beta   90.00
_cell.angle_gamma   90.00
#
_symmetry.space_group_name_H-M   'P 1'
#
loop_
_entity.id
_entity.type
_entity.pdbx_description
1 polymer ?
#
loop_
_entity_poly.entity_id
_entity_poly.type
_entity_poly.pdbx_seq_one_letter_code
_entity_poly.pdbx_strand_id
1 'polypeptide(L)'
;VFKQNCKILNKATKRLIEQGDDPLLFKNLHFSLTTEQSKQINRDETPKVIISASGMLDGGRVKHHLKHNLWKDNSALVFVGYQAPGTLGHRILNYREFGDEVRILGESIKIRNEIYQVEGFSAHGDKILLLDWIDKVKNDPLKIILVHGEVESMESMKKDIEKRFTSEVLMPDLGDTIETTYEEEVIEHEKLIEFEGADKEAVIEHLLDLMETIETKESISYDKTMDKIEEIKTLLSNRKK
;
A
#
# COMPACT_ATOMS: atom_id res chain seq x y z
N VAL A 1 -5.41 -6.71 -11.73
CA VAL A 1 -5.47 -6.26 -10.33
C VAL A 1 -5.72 -4.75 -10.21
N PHE A 2 -4.73 -3.85 -10.27
CA PHE A 2 -4.99 -2.41 -10.01
C PHE A 2 -6.05 -1.79 -10.91
N LYS A 3 -6.00 -2.05 -12.23
CA LYS A 3 -7.04 -1.62 -13.18
C LYS A 3 -8.44 -2.15 -12.89
N GLN A 4 -8.55 -3.34 -12.30
CA GLN A 4 -9.83 -3.94 -11.94
C GLN A 4 -10.35 -3.41 -10.60
N ASN A 5 -9.51 -2.71 -9.84
CA ASN A 5 -9.79 -2.21 -8.51
C ASN A 5 -9.55 -0.69 -8.41
N CYS A 6 -9.83 0.08 -9.47
CA CYS A 6 -9.60 1.54 -9.45
C CYS A 6 -10.33 2.26 -8.29
N LYS A 7 -11.40 1.65 -7.75
CA LYS A 7 -12.15 2.17 -6.59
C LYS A 7 -11.31 2.37 -5.33
N ILE A 8 -10.23 1.62 -5.13
CA ILE A 8 -9.38 1.74 -3.93
C ILE A 8 -8.24 2.76 -4.09
N LEU A 9 -8.04 3.31 -5.29
CA LEU A 9 -7.00 4.32 -5.54
C LEU A 9 -7.36 5.65 -4.86
N ASN A 10 -6.33 6.46 -4.57
CA ASN A 10 -6.56 7.79 -4.02
C ASN A 10 -7.28 8.70 -5.04
N LYS A 11 -7.83 9.83 -4.56
CA LYS A 11 -8.61 10.75 -5.40
C LYS A 11 -7.78 11.33 -6.56
N ALA A 12 -6.50 11.58 -6.37
CA ALA A 12 -5.63 12.16 -7.40
C ALA A 12 -5.40 11.19 -8.56
N THR A 13 -5.07 9.93 -8.26
CA THR A 13 -4.86 8.88 -9.26
C THR A 13 -6.14 8.58 -10.04
N LYS A 14 -7.30 8.57 -9.37
CA LYS A 14 -8.60 8.41 -10.05
C LYS A 14 -8.84 9.52 -11.08
N ARG A 15 -8.60 10.78 -10.71
CA ARG A 15 -8.74 11.92 -11.62
C ARG A 15 -7.84 11.82 -12.85
N LEU A 16 -6.59 11.38 -12.68
CA LEU A 16 -5.68 11.16 -13.82
C LEU A 16 -6.23 10.14 -14.81
N ILE A 17 -6.71 9.00 -14.29
CA ILE A 17 -7.32 7.95 -15.10
C ILE A 17 -8.59 8.46 -15.80
N GLU A 18 -9.45 9.22 -15.10
CA GLU A 18 -10.66 9.83 -15.66
C GLU A 18 -10.35 10.85 -16.78
N GLN A 19 -9.20 11.53 -16.71
CA GLN A 19 -8.72 12.46 -17.73
C GLN A 19 -8.05 11.76 -18.93
N GLY A 20 -7.94 10.42 -18.91
CA GLY A 20 -7.30 9.63 -19.95
C GLY A 20 -5.78 9.53 -19.83
N ASP A 21 -5.19 10.04 -18.75
CA ASP A 21 -3.76 9.92 -18.43
C ASP A 21 -3.56 8.78 -17.40
N ASP A 22 -3.65 7.53 -17.86
CA ASP A 22 -3.52 6.36 -16.98
C ASP A 22 -2.05 6.18 -16.54
N PRO A 23 -1.70 6.42 -15.26
CA PRO A 23 -0.32 6.28 -14.78
C PRO A 23 0.17 4.83 -14.78
N LEU A 24 -0.73 3.85 -14.95
CA LEU A 24 -0.40 2.43 -15.05
C LEU A 24 -0.15 2.00 -16.51
N LEU A 25 -0.40 2.88 -17.48
CA LEU A 25 -0.22 2.65 -18.91
C LEU A 25 0.37 3.88 -19.60
N PHE A 26 1.67 3.84 -19.86
CA PHE A 26 2.34 4.88 -20.63
C PHE A 26 3.01 4.29 -21.87
N LYS A 27 3.23 5.14 -22.87
CA LYS A 27 3.66 4.75 -24.23
C LYS A 27 4.89 3.84 -24.28
N ASN A 28 5.84 4.02 -23.36
CA ASN A 28 7.11 3.29 -23.33
C ASN A 28 7.11 2.10 -22.35
N LEU A 29 5.93 1.70 -21.83
CA LEU A 29 5.81 0.54 -20.96
C LEU A 29 5.73 -0.75 -21.78
N HIS A 30 6.72 -1.63 -21.61
CA HIS A 30 6.76 -2.92 -22.28
C HIS A 30 6.76 -4.06 -21.27
N PHE A 31 5.73 -4.92 -21.32
CA PHE A 31 5.63 -6.10 -20.47
C PHE A 31 6.41 -7.27 -21.06
N SER A 32 7.31 -7.86 -20.26
CA SER A 32 8.00 -9.11 -20.58
C SER A 32 7.38 -10.25 -19.79
N LEU A 33 6.39 -10.94 -20.37
CA LEU A 33 5.65 -12.01 -19.72
C LEU A 33 6.38 -13.36 -19.81
N THR A 34 7.07 -13.62 -20.92
CA THR A 34 7.73 -14.91 -21.16
C THR A 34 9.22 -14.89 -20.79
N THR A 35 9.79 -16.08 -20.60
CA THR A 35 11.23 -16.26 -20.38
C THR A 35 12.06 -15.77 -21.57
N GLU A 36 11.60 -16.03 -22.79
CA GLU A 36 12.33 -15.60 -24.00
C GLU A 36 12.33 -14.08 -24.15
N GLN A 37 11.22 -13.40 -23.85
CA GLN A 37 11.18 -11.93 -23.78
C GLN A 37 12.19 -11.40 -22.75
N SER A 38 12.26 -12.01 -21.57
CA SER A 38 13.20 -11.58 -20.51
C SER A 38 14.67 -11.80 -20.92
N LYS A 39 14.97 -12.89 -21.64
CA LYS A 39 16.30 -13.13 -22.21
C LYS A 39 16.66 -12.12 -23.30
N GLN A 40 15.70 -11.74 -24.15
CA GLN A 40 15.92 -10.75 -25.21
C GLN A 40 16.32 -9.39 -24.62
N ILE A 41 15.72 -8.96 -23.51
CA ILE A 41 16.09 -7.72 -22.81
C ILE A 41 17.59 -7.68 -22.49
N ASN A 42 18.18 -8.81 -22.08
CA ASN A 42 19.60 -8.89 -21.73
C ASN A 42 20.54 -8.85 -22.94
N ARG A 43 20.04 -9.19 -24.13
CA ARG A 43 20.81 -9.20 -25.40
C ARG A 43 20.74 -7.88 -26.14
N ASP A 44 19.71 -7.10 -25.89
CA ASP A 44 19.50 -5.81 -26.52
C ASP A 44 20.33 -4.74 -25.82
N GLU A 45 21.19 -4.08 -26.58
CA GLU A 45 22.16 -3.08 -26.10
C GLU A 45 21.61 -1.65 -26.06
N THR A 46 20.39 -1.43 -26.54
CA THR A 46 19.75 -0.11 -26.44
C THR A 46 19.63 0.33 -24.97
N PRO A 47 19.77 1.64 -24.65
CA PRO A 47 19.52 2.11 -23.30
C PRO A 47 18.06 1.89 -22.87
N LYS A 48 17.85 1.32 -21.68
CA LYS A 48 16.51 1.05 -21.12
C LYS A 48 16.49 0.99 -19.61
N VAL A 49 15.30 1.12 -19.04
CA VAL A 49 15.02 0.87 -17.62
C VAL A 49 14.38 -0.51 -17.48
N ILE A 50 14.93 -1.34 -16.60
CA ILE A 50 14.40 -2.68 -16.31
C ILE A 50 13.82 -2.66 -14.89
N ILE A 51 12.50 -2.84 -14.79
CA ILE A 51 11.82 -3.05 -13.51
C ILE A 51 11.53 -4.54 -13.37
N SER A 52 12.07 -5.17 -12.32
CA SER A 52 11.97 -6.62 -12.14
C SER A 52 11.81 -7.00 -10.67
N ALA A 53 11.15 -8.13 -10.44
CA ALA A 53 11.01 -8.75 -9.13
C ALA A 53 12.10 -9.82 -8.91
N SER A 54 12.50 -10.11 -7.66
CA SER A 54 12.00 -9.54 -6.39
C SER A 54 12.74 -8.28 -5.93
N GLY A 55 12.08 -7.45 -5.11
CA GLY A 55 12.60 -6.14 -4.66
C GLY A 55 13.83 -6.20 -3.73
N MET A 56 14.14 -7.37 -3.16
CA MET A 56 15.36 -7.62 -2.35
C MET A 56 16.39 -8.51 -3.07
N LEU A 57 16.15 -8.80 -4.36
CA LEU A 57 17.06 -9.53 -5.25
C LEU A 57 17.32 -11.02 -4.93
N ASP A 58 16.64 -11.60 -3.95
CA ASP A 58 16.86 -13.00 -3.56
C ASP A 58 16.37 -14.02 -4.60
N GLY A 59 15.41 -13.64 -5.44
CA GLY A 59 14.78 -14.54 -6.40
C GLY A 59 14.21 -13.85 -7.64
N GLY A 60 13.85 -14.68 -8.63
CA GLY A 60 13.21 -14.22 -9.85
C GLY A 60 14.16 -13.78 -10.96
N ARG A 61 13.59 -13.13 -11.97
CA ARG A 61 14.29 -12.75 -13.21
C ARG A 61 15.35 -11.67 -12.98
N VAL A 62 15.22 -10.89 -11.91
CA VAL A 62 16.19 -9.85 -11.55
C VAL A 62 17.61 -10.39 -11.42
N LYS A 63 17.80 -11.63 -10.92
CA LYS A 63 19.13 -12.26 -10.83
C LYS A 63 19.79 -12.45 -12.18
N HIS A 64 19.01 -12.76 -13.22
CA HIS A 64 19.52 -12.84 -14.58
C HIS A 64 19.89 -11.44 -15.10
N HIS A 65 19.09 -10.42 -14.84
CA HIS A 65 19.41 -9.05 -15.24
C HIS A 65 20.66 -8.51 -14.54
N LEU A 66 20.83 -8.79 -13.24
CA LEU A 66 22.05 -8.46 -12.49
C LEU A 66 23.26 -9.17 -13.10
N LYS A 67 23.16 -10.46 -13.41
CA LYS A 67 24.25 -11.21 -14.03
C LYS A 67 24.78 -10.56 -15.32
N HIS A 68 23.92 -9.91 -16.10
CA HIS A 68 24.30 -9.30 -17.37
C HIS A 68 24.70 -7.82 -17.26
N ASN A 69 24.43 -7.16 -16.13
CA ASN A 69 24.60 -5.70 -16.02
C ASN A 69 25.43 -5.23 -14.82
N LEU A 70 25.49 -5.99 -13.71
CA LEU A 70 26.15 -5.55 -12.47
C LEU A 70 27.64 -5.22 -12.63
N TRP A 71 28.30 -5.88 -13.58
CA TRP A 71 29.72 -5.69 -13.90
C TRP A 71 29.98 -4.60 -14.96
N LYS A 72 28.92 -3.96 -15.50
CA LYS A 72 29.04 -2.93 -16.53
C LYS A 72 29.03 -1.53 -15.92
N ASP A 73 30.09 -0.78 -16.18
CA ASP A 73 30.31 0.58 -15.67
C ASP A 73 29.32 1.61 -16.23
N ASN A 74 28.68 1.31 -17.38
CA ASN A 74 27.69 2.18 -18.02
C ASN A 74 26.25 1.88 -17.61
N SER A 75 26.06 1.21 -16.47
CA SER A 75 24.74 0.86 -15.94
C SER A 75 24.61 1.29 -14.49
N ALA A 76 23.37 1.33 -14.00
CA ALA A 76 23.06 1.63 -12.62
C ALA A 76 22.03 0.65 -12.05
N LEU A 77 22.16 0.32 -10.77
CA LEU A 77 21.15 -0.38 -9.99
C LEU A 77 20.55 0.60 -8.98
N VAL A 78 19.23 0.76 -9.03
CA VAL A 78 18.49 1.69 -8.17
C VAL A 78 17.59 0.90 -7.23
N PHE A 79 17.83 1.02 -5.93
CA PHE A 79 16.96 0.48 -4.89
C PHE A 79 15.92 1.54 -4.50
N VAL A 80 14.64 1.15 -4.46
CA VAL A 80 13.51 2.03 -4.10
C VAL A 80 12.82 1.61 -2.79
N GLY A 81 13.42 0.68 -2.05
CA GLY A 81 12.83 0.14 -0.84
C GLY A 81 13.88 -0.55 0.03
N TYR A 82 13.44 -0.90 1.25
CA TYR A 82 14.29 -1.49 2.27
C TYR A 82 14.97 -2.79 1.82
N GLN A 83 16.23 -2.98 2.20
CA GLN A 83 17.02 -4.17 1.91
C GLN A 83 17.40 -4.85 3.22
N ALA A 84 16.66 -5.91 3.57
CA ALA A 84 16.84 -6.60 4.84
C ALA A 84 18.22 -7.28 4.95
N PRO A 85 18.85 -7.30 6.14
CA PRO A 85 20.08 -8.03 6.37
C PRO A 85 19.98 -9.49 5.91
N GLY A 86 21.05 -10.00 5.32
CA GLY A 86 21.11 -11.36 4.77
C GLY A 86 20.59 -11.51 3.33
N THR A 87 19.88 -10.53 2.78
CA THR A 87 19.43 -10.54 1.38
C THR A 87 20.57 -10.22 0.41
N LEU A 88 20.44 -10.66 -0.85
CA LEU A 88 21.40 -10.28 -1.90
C LEU A 88 21.40 -8.76 -2.11
N GLY A 89 20.24 -8.11 -2.06
CA GLY A 89 20.13 -6.67 -2.21
C GLY A 89 20.87 -5.89 -1.12
N HIS A 90 20.79 -6.31 0.14
CA HIS A 90 21.55 -5.71 1.23
C HIS A 90 23.07 -5.85 1.02
N ARG A 91 23.52 -7.02 0.56
CA ARG A 91 24.94 -7.24 0.25
C ARG A 91 25.44 -6.35 -0.88
N ILE A 92 24.66 -6.19 -1.95
CA ILE A 92 25.04 -5.33 -3.09
C ILE A 92 25.02 -3.86 -2.68
N LEU A 93 24.01 -3.43 -1.91
CA LEU A 93 23.91 -2.05 -1.44
C LEU A 93 25.12 -1.66 -0.59
N ASN A 94 25.56 -2.57 0.28
CA ASN A 94 26.69 -2.38 1.20
C ASN A 94 27.99 -3.01 0.69
N TYR A 95 28.17 -3.16 -0.63
CA TYR A 95 29.30 -3.91 -1.21
C TYR A 95 30.68 -3.42 -0.76
N ARG A 96 30.81 -2.13 -0.41
CA ARG A 96 32.07 -1.56 0.09
C ARG A 96 32.53 -2.20 1.41
N GLU A 97 31.61 -2.77 2.17
CA GLU A 97 31.88 -3.48 3.43
C GLU A 97 32.08 -4.98 3.22
N PHE A 98 31.36 -5.57 2.25
CA PHE A 98 31.36 -7.02 2.00
C PHE A 98 32.31 -7.48 0.88
N GLY A 99 32.90 -6.55 0.13
CA GLY A 99 33.70 -6.79 -1.07
C GLY A 99 32.98 -6.43 -2.38
N ASP A 100 33.76 -6.10 -3.40
CA ASP A 100 33.28 -5.72 -4.74
C ASP A 100 32.82 -6.90 -5.60
N GLU A 101 32.58 -8.07 -5.00
CA GLU A 101 32.13 -9.29 -5.68
C GLU A 101 30.94 -9.94 -4.95
N VAL A 102 29.97 -10.42 -5.74
CA VAL A 102 28.81 -11.16 -5.24
C VAL A 102 28.54 -12.42 -6.05
N ARG A 103 28.04 -13.46 -5.38
CA ARG A 103 27.69 -14.72 -6.05
C ARG A 103 26.25 -14.69 -6.55
N ILE A 104 26.06 -14.77 -7.87
CA ILE A 104 24.75 -14.76 -8.52
C ILE A 104 24.66 -15.97 -9.44
N LEU A 105 23.64 -16.82 -9.26
CA LEU A 105 23.40 -18.03 -10.06
C LEU A 105 24.62 -18.96 -10.15
N GLY A 106 25.39 -19.05 -9.07
CA GLY A 106 26.56 -19.92 -8.96
C GLY A 106 27.88 -19.26 -9.36
N GLU A 107 27.86 -18.10 -10.02
CA GLU A 107 29.04 -17.39 -10.54
C GLU A 107 29.41 -16.19 -9.67
N SER A 108 30.71 -15.86 -9.59
CA SER A 108 31.19 -14.63 -8.95
C SER A 108 31.11 -13.48 -9.95
N ILE A 109 30.51 -12.37 -9.54
CA ILE A 109 30.27 -11.20 -10.40
C ILE A 109 30.78 -9.96 -9.68
N LYS A 110 31.65 -9.21 -10.35
CA LYS A 110 32.13 -7.91 -9.87
C LYS A 110 31.03 -6.85 -9.93
N ILE A 111 30.96 -6.04 -8.89
CA ILE A 111 30.10 -4.87 -8.82
C ILE A 111 30.91 -3.70 -9.34
N ARG A 112 30.55 -3.21 -10.53
CA ARG A 112 31.16 -2.02 -11.14
C ARG A 112 30.15 -0.96 -11.56
N ASN A 113 28.89 -1.34 -11.67
CA ASN A 113 27.82 -0.42 -11.97
C ASN A 113 27.62 0.58 -10.82
N GLU A 114 26.96 1.70 -11.11
CA GLU A 114 26.58 2.66 -10.07
C GLU A 114 25.44 2.09 -9.22
N ILE A 115 25.54 2.23 -7.90
CA ILE A 115 24.51 1.78 -6.96
C ILE A 115 23.86 3.00 -6.32
N TYR A 116 22.54 3.11 -6.46
CA TYR A 116 21.74 4.18 -5.88
C TYR A 116 20.68 3.60 -4.95
N GLN A 117 20.37 4.34 -3.89
CA GLN A 117 19.23 4.08 -3.02
C GLN A 117 18.38 5.35 -2.97
N VAL A 118 17.11 5.22 -3.35
CA VAL A 118 16.12 6.30 -3.27
C VAL A 118 15.24 6.03 -2.07
N GLU A 119 15.38 6.87 -1.07
CA GLU A 119 14.53 6.88 0.12
C GLU A 119 13.18 7.53 -0.23
N GLY A 120 12.09 7.11 0.45
CA GLY A 120 10.76 7.72 0.30
C GLY A 120 9.78 7.01 -0.64
N PHE A 121 10.19 5.96 -1.36
CA PHE A 121 9.26 5.07 -2.09
C PHE A 121 8.83 3.83 -1.28
N SER A 122 9.32 3.67 -0.05
CA SER A 122 8.84 2.65 0.88
C SER A 122 7.39 2.94 1.25
N ALA A 123 6.53 1.91 1.22
CA ALA A 123 5.16 2.03 1.70
C ALA A 123 5.05 2.06 3.24
N HIS A 124 6.18 1.95 3.95
CA HIS A 124 6.22 2.01 5.41
C HIS A 124 6.18 3.46 5.87
N GLY A 125 5.33 3.75 6.86
CA GLY A 125 5.36 5.04 7.53
C GLY A 125 6.69 5.22 8.24
N ASP A 126 7.25 6.42 8.16
CA ASP A 126 8.40 6.77 8.98
C ASP A 126 8.02 6.81 10.47
N LYS A 127 9.04 6.88 11.33
CA LYS A 127 8.86 6.89 12.78
C LYS A 127 7.92 8.00 13.25
N ILE A 128 8.02 9.19 12.65
CA ILE A 128 7.23 10.37 13.04
C ILE A 128 5.76 10.14 12.66
N LEU A 129 5.52 9.65 11.44
CA LEU A 129 4.19 9.32 10.94
C LEU A 129 3.51 8.26 11.80
N LEU A 130 4.26 7.24 12.25
CA LEU A 130 3.73 6.20 13.15
C LEU A 130 3.38 6.76 14.53
N LEU A 131 4.24 7.62 15.11
CA LEU A 131 3.95 8.28 16.39
C LEU A 131 2.73 9.21 16.30
N ASP A 132 2.63 9.97 15.22
CA ASP A 132 1.49 10.86 14.98
C ASP A 132 0.20 10.09 14.63
N TRP A 133 0.33 8.87 14.11
CA TRP A 133 -0.80 7.96 13.93
C TRP A 133 -1.30 7.45 15.29
N ILE A 134 -0.39 7.01 16.17
CA ILE A 134 -0.72 6.58 17.54
C ILE A 134 -1.45 7.69 18.31
N ASP A 135 -0.96 8.93 18.21
CA ASP A 135 -1.55 10.13 18.86
C ASP A 135 -3.01 10.39 18.45
N LYS A 136 -3.43 9.92 17.28
CA LYS A 136 -4.81 10.08 16.77
C LYS A 136 -5.74 8.94 17.17
N VAL A 137 -5.22 7.85 17.71
CA VAL A 137 -6.03 6.73 18.16
C VAL A 137 -6.72 7.15 19.47
N LYS A 138 -8.04 7.29 19.43
CA LYS A 138 -8.85 7.63 20.61
C LYS A 138 -9.07 6.39 21.47
N ASN A 139 -8.09 6.03 22.30
CA ASN A 139 -8.19 5.07 23.39
C ASN A 139 -6.91 5.20 24.22
N ASP A 140 -6.96 5.70 25.46
CA ASP A 140 -5.79 5.81 26.34
C ASP A 140 -6.16 5.20 27.70
N PRO A 141 -5.34 4.29 28.27
CA PRO A 141 -4.07 3.78 27.76
C PRO A 141 -4.19 2.70 26.69
N LEU A 142 -3.35 2.80 25.64
CA LEU A 142 -3.16 1.71 24.68
C LEU A 142 -2.15 0.70 25.23
N LYS A 143 -2.43 -0.58 25.00
CA LYS A 143 -1.40 -1.61 24.96
C LYS A 143 -0.91 -1.73 23.52
N ILE A 144 0.34 -1.36 23.27
CA ILE A 144 0.96 -1.35 21.94
C ILE A 144 1.91 -2.54 21.83
N ILE A 145 1.77 -3.31 20.75
CA ILE A 145 2.64 -4.46 20.47
C ILE A 145 3.44 -4.13 19.21
N LEU A 146 4.75 -3.99 19.34
CA LEU A 146 5.65 -3.74 18.21
C LEU A 146 6.10 -5.08 17.61
N VAL A 147 5.92 -5.20 16.30
CA VAL A 147 6.28 -6.38 15.50
C VAL A 147 6.85 -5.93 14.16
N HIS A 148 7.37 -6.86 13.35
CA HIS A 148 7.81 -6.61 11.98
C HIS A 148 8.85 -5.48 11.83
N GLY A 149 9.78 -5.35 12.79
CA GLY A 149 10.92 -4.45 12.71
C GLY A 149 12.20 -5.13 13.17
N GLU A 150 13.33 -4.50 12.89
CA GLU A 150 14.60 -4.91 13.51
C GLU A 150 14.59 -4.56 14.99
N VAL A 151 15.26 -5.38 15.81
CA VAL A 151 15.26 -5.25 17.28
C VAL A 151 15.62 -3.83 17.70
N GLU A 152 16.72 -3.30 17.18
CA GLU A 152 17.21 -1.94 17.48
C GLU A 152 16.21 -0.84 17.07
N SER A 153 15.56 -1.02 15.91
CA SER A 153 14.53 -0.09 15.43
C SER A 153 13.28 -0.13 16.31
N MET A 154 12.84 -1.32 16.73
CA MET A 154 11.70 -1.49 17.63
C MET A 154 12.00 -0.98 19.03
N GLU A 155 13.20 -1.20 19.58
CA GLU A 155 13.62 -0.64 20.87
C GLU A 155 13.63 0.90 20.84
N SER A 156 14.11 1.48 19.74
CA SER A 156 14.10 2.93 19.54
C SER A 156 12.66 3.47 19.50
N MET A 157 11.78 2.82 18.72
CA MET A 157 10.36 3.17 18.65
C MET A 157 9.66 3.02 20.01
N LYS A 158 9.95 1.94 20.76
CA LYS A 158 9.42 1.70 22.11
C LYS A 158 9.74 2.85 23.04
N LYS A 159 11.01 3.28 23.09
CA LYS A 159 11.45 4.41 23.92
C LYS A 159 10.73 5.71 23.55
N ASP A 160 10.51 5.96 22.26
CA ASP A 160 9.81 7.15 21.79
C ASP A 160 8.32 7.12 22.15
N ILE A 161 7.68 5.94 22.08
CA ILE A 161 6.28 5.75 22.49
C ILE A 161 6.14 5.96 24.00
N GLU A 162 6.95 5.27 24.82
CA GLU A 162 6.89 5.37 26.29
C GLU A 162 7.21 6.78 26.81
N LYS A 163 7.95 7.58 26.01
CA LYS A 163 8.23 8.98 26.32
C LYS A 163 7.07 9.91 25.99
N ARG A 164 6.31 9.62 24.93
CA ARG A 164 5.22 10.48 24.43
C ARG A 164 3.85 10.11 25.00
N PHE A 165 3.65 8.83 25.35
CA PHE A 165 2.36 8.28 25.75
C PHE A 165 2.48 7.45 27.04
N THR A 166 1.37 7.31 27.76
CA THR A 166 1.23 6.44 28.95
C THR A 166 1.00 4.97 28.61
N SER A 167 1.20 4.59 27.35
CA SER A 167 0.93 3.27 26.79
C SER A 167 1.95 2.21 27.24
N GLU A 168 1.47 1.00 27.50
CA GLU A 168 2.34 -0.17 27.72
C GLU A 168 2.83 -0.68 26.36
N VAL A 169 4.14 -0.84 26.19
CA VAL A 169 4.74 -1.30 24.93
C VAL A 169 5.41 -2.66 25.07
N LEU A 170 4.88 -3.64 24.33
CA LEU A 170 5.38 -5.01 24.27
C LEU A 170 6.14 -5.28 22.97
N MET A 171 7.20 -6.09 23.06
CA MET A 171 8.02 -6.56 21.94
C MET A 171 8.18 -8.08 22.09
N PRO A 172 7.18 -8.88 21.70
CA PRO A 172 7.22 -10.33 21.86
C PRO A 172 8.25 -10.98 20.95
N ASP A 173 8.88 -12.04 21.44
CA ASP A 173 9.72 -12.93 20.65
C ASP A 173 8.89 -13.96 19.89
N LEU A 174 9.53 -14.62 18.91
CA LEU A 174 8.89 -15.66 18.12
C LEU A 174 8.46 -16.82 19.03
N GLY A 175 7.15 -17.05 19.11
CA GLY A 175 6.55 -18.11 19.93
C GLY A 175 5.95 -17.62 21.24
N ASP A 176 6.14 -16.35 21.58
CA ASP A 176 5.47 -15.74 22.73
C ASP A 176 3.95 -15.68 22.52
N THR A 177 3.22 -15.81 23.63
CA THR A 177 1.76 -15.67 23.66
C THR A 177 1.41 -14.48 24.54
N ILE A 178 0.64 -13.55 23.98
CA ILE A 178 0.11 -12.40 24.71
C ILE A 178 -1.38 -12.63 24.93
N GLU A 179 -1.79 -12.67 26.19
CA GLU A 179 -3.21 -12.69 26.55
C GLU A 179 -3.76 -11.26 26.54
N THR A 180 -4.84 -11.05 25.79
CA THR A 180 -5.55 -9.76 25.75
C THR A 180 -6.92 -9.93 26.38
N THR A 181 -7.22 -9.13 27.41
CA THR A 181 -8.59 -8.99 27.92
C THR A 181 -9.36 -8.08 26.97
N TYR A 182 -10.21 -8.68 26.13
CA TYR A 182 -11.21 -7.94 25.37
C TYR A 182 -12.47 -7.89 26.26
N GLU A 183 -12.74 -6.75 26.88
CA GLU A 183 -14.11 -6.47 27.32
C GLU A 183 -14.88 -6.13 26.05
N GLU A 184 -15.91 -6.92 25.71
CA GLU A 184 -16.88 -6.56 24.68
C GLU A 184 -17.60 -5.28 25.11
N GLU A 185 -17.00 -4.12 24.85
CA GLU A 185 -17.83 -2.94 24.56
C GLU A 185 -18.48 -3.25 23.22
N VAL A 186 -19.72 -3.76 23.31
CA VAL A 186 -20.66 -3.69 22.20
C VAL A 186 -20.74 -2.22 21.83
N ILE A 187 -20.03 -1.84 20.76
CA ILE A 187 -20.32 -0.60 20.07
C ILE A 187 -21.73 -0.81 19.51
N GLU A 188 -22.75 -0.46 20.30
CA GLU A 188 -24.07 -0.22 19.77
C GLU A 188 -23.86 0.81 18.67
N HIS A 189 -23.88 0.35 17.42
CA HIS A 189 -23.99 1.26 16.29
C HIS A 189 -25.20 2.13 16.61
N GLU A 190 -24.96 3.42 16.77
CA GLU A 190 -25.97 4.43 17.13
C GLU A 190 -27.31 4.03 16.53
N LYS A 191 -28.29 3.81 17.43
CA LYS A 191 -29.69 3.47 17.15
C LYS A 191 -30.08 3.77 15.71
N LEU A 192 -30.55 2.73 15.00
CA LEU A 192 -31.48 2.92 13.88
C LEU A 192 -32.45 4.01 14.30
N ILE A 193 -32.40 5.16 13.61
CA ILE A 193 -33.32 6.25 13.85
C ILE A 193 -34.71 5.67 13.58
N GLU A 194 -35.47 5.40 14.64
CA GLU A 194 -36.90 5.11 14.49
C GLU A 194 -37.54 6.41 14.02
N PHE A 195 -37.81 6.48 12.71
CA PHE A 195 -38.60 7.55 12.14
C PHE A 195 -40.05 7.35 12.57
N GLU A 196 -40.45 7.97 13.67
CA GLU A 196 -41.86 8.18 13.98
C GLU A 196 -42.43 9.26 13.05
N GLY A 197 -43.47 8.91 12.30
CA GLY A 197 -44.30 9.87 11.56
C GLY A 197 -44.10 9.94 10.04
N ALA A 198 -43.11 9.24 9.47
CA ALA A 198 -43.02 9.03 8.03
C ALA A 198 -43.83 7.80 7.63
N ASP A 199 -44.63 7.90 6.58
CA ASP A 199 -45.36 6.77 6.01
C ASP A 199 -44.34 5.75 5.51
N LYS A 200 -44.14 4.68 6.30
CA LYS A 200 -43.06 3.70 6.09
C LYS A 200 -43.18 3.07 4.70
N GLU A 201 -44.39 2.93 4.21
CA GLU A 201 -44.68 2.36 2.89
C GLU A 201 -44.22 3.30 1.76
N ALA A 202 -44.47 4.62 1.87
CA ALA A 202 -44.04 5.60 0.87
C ALA A 202 -42.50 5.76 0.81
N VAL A 203 -41.82 5.68 1.96
CA VAL A 203 -40.35 5.74 2.01
C VAL A 203 -39.74 4.47 1.42
N ILE A 204 -40.32 3.31 1.72
CA ILE A 204 -39.87 2.03 1.15
C ILE A 204 -40.08 2.01 -0.37
N GLU A 205 -41.22 2.49 -0.87
CA GLU A 205 -41.46 2.60 -2.31
C GLU A 205 -40.42 3.49 -3.02
N HIS A 206 -40.10 4.66 -2.46
CA HIS A 206 -39.08 5.54 -3.06
C HIS A 206 -37.67 4.95 -3.01
N LEU A 207 -37.34 4.20 -1.96
CA LEU A 207 -36.05 3.50 -1.87
C LEU A 207 -35.97 2.35 -2.88
N LEU A 208 -37.07 1.61 -3.08
CA LEU A 208 -37.14 0.56 -4.09
C LEU A 208 -37.05 1.13 -5.51
N ASP A 209 -37.74 2.23 -5.81
CA ASP A 209 -37.63 2.94 -7.10
C ASP A 209 -36.21 3.47 -7.33
N LEU A 210 -35.56 4.00 -6.30
CA LEU A 210 -34.15 4.43 -6.39
C LEU A 210 -33.22 3.25 -6.65
N MET A 211 -33.44 2.11 -5.99
CA MET A 211 -32.65 0.89 -6.20
C MET A 211 -32.86 0.32 -7.60
N GLU A 212 -34.09 0.27 -8.10
CA GLU A 212 -34.42 -0.19 -9.47
C GLU A 212 -33.84 0.77 -10.53
N THR A 213 -33.88 2.07 -10.26
CA THR A 213 -33.21 3.09 -11.09
C THR A 213 -31.70 2.80 -11.15
N ILE A 214 -31.06 2.48 -10.02
CA ILE A 214 -29.61 2.19 -9.96
C ILE A 214 -29.25 0.86 -10.65
N GLU A 215 -30.11 -0.15 -10.58
CA GLU A 215 -29.86 -1.48 -11.14
C GLU A 215 -30.02 -1.56 -12.66
N THR A 216 -30.90 -0.74 -13.25
CA THR A 216 -31.21 -0.78 -14.70
C THR A 216 -30.17 -0.11 -15.63
N LYS A 217 -29.08 0.46 -15.07
CA LYS A 217 -27.87 1.01 -15.73
C LYS A 217 -28.01 1.58 -17.17
N GLU A 218 -28.05 2.91 -17.24
CA GLU A 218 -27.27 3.74 -18.18
C GLU A 218 -27.07 5.13 -17.55
N SER A 219 -25.85 5.68 -17.62
CA SER A 219 -25.37 6.93 -17.00
C SER A 219 -26.42 7.81 -16.27
N ILE A 220 -26.69 7.52 -15.01
CA ILE A 220 -27.53 8.41 -14.19
C ILE A 220 -26.64 9.59 -13.78
N SER A 221 -27.00 10.79 -14.24
CA SER A 221 -26.36 12.02 -13.78
C SER A 221 -26.46 12.09 -12.25
N TYR A 222 -25.35 12.47 -11.60
CA TYR A 222 -25.30 12.69 -10.15
C TYR A 222 -26.45 13.59 -9.68
N ASP A 223 -26.83 14.58 -10.50
CA ASP A 223 -27.91 15.51 -10.23
C ASP A 223 -29.27 14.81 -10.05
N LYS A 224 -29.61 13.83 -10.90
CA LYS A 224 -30.89 13.09 -10.78
C LYS A 224 -30.95 12.21 -9.54
N THR A 225 -29.81 11.65 -9.13
CA THR A 225 -29.73 10.87 -7.88
C THR A 225 -29.85 11.80 -6.68
N MET A 226 -29.22 12.97 -6.73
CA MET A 226 -29.30 13.96 -5.67
C MET A 226 -30.72 14.55 -5.54
N ASP A 227 -31.43 14.79 -6.66
CA ASP A 227 -32.82 15.25 -6.64
C ASP A 227 -33.74 14.27 -5.89
N LYS A 228 -33.63 12.97 -6.19
CA LYS A 228 -34.39 11.92 -5.47
C LYS A 228 -34.02 11.85 -3.98
N ILE A 229 -32.75 12.04 -3.65
CA ILE A 229 -32.30 12.09 -2.25
C ILE A 229 -32.86 13.32 -1.52
N GLU A 230 -32.92 14.48 -2.19
CA GLU A 230 -33.50 15.71 -1.66
C GLU A 230 -35.02 15.55 -1.42
N GLU A 231 -35.72 14.85 -2.32
CA GLU A 231 -37.15 14.55 -2.22
C GLU A 231 -37.45 13.63 -1.02
N ILE A 232 -36.65 12.58 -0.82
CA ILE A 232 -36.71 11.71 0.36
C ILE A 232 -36.41 12.52 1.64
N LYS A 233 -35.38 13.37 1.64
CA LYS A 233 -35.08 14.24 2.79
C LYS A 233 -36.23 15.18 3.12
N THR A 234 -36.89 15.73 2.10
CA THR A 234 -38.04 16.63 2.25
C THR A 234 -39.25 15.91 2.85
N LEU A 235 -39.52 14.67 2.42
CA LEU A 235 -40.52 13.79 3.03
C LEU A 235 -40.22 13.49 4.49
N LEU A 236 -38.94 13.24 4.81
CA LEU A 236 -38.49 13.00 6.19
C LEU A 236 -38.51 14.28 7.05
N SER A 237 -38.37 15.47 6.46
CA SER A 237 -38.42 16.74 7.20
C SER A 237 -39.83 17.31 7.38
N ASN A 238 -40.76 17.06 6.45
CA ASN A 238 -42.07 17.70 6.40
C ASN A 238 -43.10 17.22 7.45
N ARG A 239 -42.70 16.41 8.44
CA ARG A 239 -43.56 16.07 9.59
C ARG A 239 -42.89 16.21 10.96
N LYS A 240 -41.84 17.02 11.07
CA LYS A 240 -41.33 17.50 12.38
C LYS A 240 -42.14 18.68 12.96
N LYS A 241 -43.40 18.89 12.54
CA LYS A 241 -44.36 19.83 13.14
C LYS A 241 -45.64 19.11 13.51
#